data_AF-A0A0N4TCL7-F1
#
_entry.id   AF-A0A0N4TCL7-F1
#
_cell.length_a   1.000
_cell.length_b   1.000
_cell.length_c   1.000
_cell.angle_alpha   90.00
_cell.angle_beta   90.00
_cell.angle_gamma   90.00
#
_symmetry.space_group_name_H-M   'P 1'
#
loop_
_entity.id
_entity.type
_entity.pdbx_description
1 polymer ?
#
loop_
_entity_poly.entity_id
_entity_poly.type
_entity_poly.pdbx_seq_one_letter_code
_entity_poly.pdbx_strand_id
1 'polypeptide(L)'
;MGVPKFYRWISERYPCLSEVVRDEQIPEFDNLYLDMNGIIHGCSHPDDEDVSFRISEEQIFHDIFNYIDFLFGIIKPKKVFFMAIDGVAPRAKMNQQRARRFMSAKNAQEAVSKARKKGIKIPDEKPFDSNCITPGLHII
;
A
#
# COMPACT_ATOMS: atom_id res chain seq x y z
N MET A 1 8.08 18.64 1.14
CA MET A 1 7.87 17.90 -0.12
C MET A 1 7.38 16.51 0.22
N GLY A 2 6.32 16.00 -0.43
CA GLY A 2 5.90 14.61 -0.24
C GLY A 2 6.85 13.64 -0.96
N VAL A 3 6.89 12.38 -0.52
CA VAL A 3 7.71 11.31 -1.13
C VAL A 3 7.58 11.25 -2.66
N PRO A 4 6.38 11.36 -3.27
CA PRO A 4 6.25 11.33 -4.73
C PRO A 4 6.91 12.51 -5.44
N LYS A 5 6.87 13.71 -4.83
CA LYS A 5 7.52 14.91 -5.40
C LYS A 5 9.04 14.79 -5.34
N PHE A 6 9.56 14.18 -4.27
CA PHE A 6 10.99 13.93 -4.15
C PHE A 6 11.47 12.87 -5.15
N TYR A 7 10.72 11.77 -5.28
CA TYR A 7 10.98 10.75 -6.31
C TYR A 7 11.00 11.35 -7.71
N ARG A 8 9.97 12.12 -8.08
CA ARG A 8 9.94 12.81 -9.38
C ARG A 8 11.16 13.72 -9.58
N TRP A 9 11.49 14.55 -8.59
CA TRP A 9 12.61 15.47 -8.69
C TRP A 9 13.95 14.76 -8.88
N ILE A 10 14.20 13.65 -8.17
CA ILE A 10 15.46 12.91 -8.30
C ILE A 10 15.54 12.17 -9.63
N SER A 11 14.45 11.57 -10.10
CA SER A 11 14.39 10.89 -11.41
C SER A 11 14.55 11.87 -12.58
N GLU A 12 13.97 13.07 -12.51
CA GLU A 12 14.17 14.11 -13.53
C GLU A 12 15.62 14.65 -13.52
N ARG A 13 16.23 14.75 -12.34
CA ARG A 13 17.60 15.26 -12.19
C ARG A 13 18.66 14.24 -12.57
N TYR A 14 18.41 12.96 -12.31
CA TYR A 14 19.33 11.85 -12.56
C TYR A 14 18.57 10.70 -13.25
N PRO A 15 18.33 10.79 -14.57
CA PRO A 15 17.47 9.86 -15.29
C PRO A 15 17.99 8.42 -15.30
N CYS A 16 19.30 8.22 -15.16
CA CYS A 16 19.92 6.90 -15.14
C CYS A 16 19.77 6.16 -13.80
N LEU A 17 19.11 6.75 -12.79
CA LEU A 17 18.89 6.09 -11.50
C LEU A 17 17.76 5.06 -11.51
N SER A 18 16.83 5.18 -12.48
CA SER A 18 15.63 4.35 -12.54
C SER A 18 15.55 3.67 -13.89
N GLU A 19 15.41 2.35 -13.88
CA GLU A 19 15.17 1.56 -15.07
C GLU A 19 13.95 0.66 -14.87
N VAL A 20 13.29 0.30 -15.97
CA VAL A 20 12.20 -0.66 -15.93
C VAL A 20 12.82 -2.05 -15.80
N VAL A 21 12.49 -2.73 -14.72
CA VAL A 21 12.97 -4.07 -14.42
C VAL A 21 12.53 -5.04 -15.52
N ARG A 22 13.48 -5.82 -16.06
CA ARG A 22 13.26 -6.94 -16.98
C ARG A 22 13.97 -8.15 -16.40
N ASP A 23 13.35 -9.32 -16.45
CA ASP A 23 13.81 -10.53 -15.74
C ASP A 23 15.28 -10.90 -16.02
N GLU A 24 15.78 -10.66 -17.23
CA GLU A 24 17.17 -11.00 -17.60
C GLU A 24 18.21 -9.95 -17.16
N GLN A 25 17.78 -8.79 -16.67
CA GLN A 25 18.66 -7.65 -16.35
C GLN A 25 18.88 -7.45 -14.86
N ILE A 26 18.25 -8.27 -14.01
CA ILE A 26 18.28 -8.10 -12.56
C ILE A 26 19.60 -8.65 -12.02
N PRO A 27 20.42 -7.81 -11.36
CA PRO A 27 21.62 -8.28 -10.68
C PRO A 27 21.26 -9.28 -9.58
N GLU A 28 22.21 -10.12 -9.21
CA GLU A 28 22.01 -11.03 -8.09
C GLU A 28 22.04 -10.25 -6.77
N PHE A 29 21.05 -10.50 -5.90
CA PHE A 29 20.98 -9.91 -4.58
C PHE A 29 21.19 -10.96 -3.49
N ASP A 30 21.95 -10.60 -2.45
CA ASP A 30 22.05 -11.44 -1.26
C ASP A 30 20.82 -11.30 -0.35
N ASN A 31 20.31 -10.07 -0.21
CA ASN A 31 19.32 -9.72 0.80
C ASN A 31 18.16 -8.93 0.19
N LEU A 32 16.93 -9.39 0.43
CA LEU A 32 15.69 -8.68 0.08
C LEU A 32 14.95 -8.29 1.36
N TYR A 33 14.57 -7.02 1.46
CA TYR A 33 13.81 -6.46 2.58
C TYR A 33 12.48 -5.92 2.07
N LEU A 34 11.37 -6.41 2.61
CA LEU A 34 10.02 -5.96 2.25
C LEU A 34 9.38 -5.18 3.40
N ASP A 35 8.88 -3.99 3.09
CA ASP A 35 7.92 -3.26 3.92
C ASP A 35 6.51 -3.76 3.59
N MET A 36 5.98 -4.61 4.47
CA MET A 36 4.70 -5.27 4.28
C MET A 36 3.53 -4.28 4.32
N ASN A 37 3.66 -3.15 5.00
CA ASN A 37 2.56 -2.19 5.05
C ASN A 37 2.28 -1.61 3.68
N GLY A 38 3.31 -1.37 2.86
CA GLY A 38 3.14 -0.92 1.49
C GLY A 38 2.38 -1.95 0.64
N ILE A 39 2.72 -3.23 0.80
CA ILE A 39 2.07 -4.34 0.08
C ILE A 39 0.60 -4.48 0.51
N ILE A 40 0.33 -4.55 1.82
CA ILE A 40 -1.02 -4.68 2.37
C ILE A 40 -1.91 -3.50 1.95
N HIS A 41 -1.37 -2.28 1.95
CA HIS A 41 -2.09 -1.11 1.45
C HIS A 41 -2.45 -1.27 -0.04
N GLY A 42 -1.50 -1.68 -0.89
CA GLY A 42 -1.73 -1.88 -2.32
C GLY A 42 -2.74 -2.99 -2.63
N CYS A 43 -2.72 -4.09 -1.88
CA CYS A 43 -3.65 -5.21 -2.07
C CYS A 43 -5.05 -4.93 -1.51
N SER A 44 -5.17 -4.08 -0.49
CA SER A 44 -6.48 -3.80 0.13
C SER A 44 -7.25 -2.65 -0.53
N HIS A 45 -6.55 -1.67 -1.09
CA HIS A 45 -7.14 -0.47 -1.69
C HIS A 45 -6.32 -0.02 -2.92
N PRO A 46 -6.54 -0.62 -4.09
CA PRO A 46 -5.84 -0.22 -5.31
C PRO A 46 -6.22 1.19 -5.78
N ASP A 47 -7.43 1.66 -5.45
CA ASP A 47 -7.90 3.04 -5.74
C ASP A 47 -8.75 3.58 -4.57
N ASP A 48 -8.20 4.55 -3.83
CA ASP A 48 -8.87 5.21 -2.70
C ASP A 48 -10.10 6.04 -3.12
N GLU A 49 -10.27 6.34 -4.42
CA GLU A 49 -11.39 7.13 -4.94
C GLU A 49 -12.61 6.28 -5.32
N ASP A 50 -12.45 4.96 -5.48
CA ASP A 50 -13.55 4.06 -5.83
C ASP A 50 -14.37 3.64 -4.61
N VAL A 51 -15.43 4.40 -4.35
CA VAL A 51 -16.42 4.12 -3.29
C VAL A 51 -17.20 2.82 -3.49
N SER A 52 -17.15 2.20 -4.67
CA SER A 52 -17.83 0.95 -4.98
C SER A 52 -16.96 -0.29 -4.79
N PHE A 53 -15.64 -0.13 -4.65
CA PHE A 53 -14.72 -1.25 -4.52
C PHE A 53 -15.00 -2.07 -3.24
N ARG A 54 -15.12 -3.39 -3.39
CA ARG A 54 -15.29 -4.35 -2.30
C ARG A 54 -14.35 -5.51 -2.51
N ILE A 55 -13.64 -5.89 -1.45
CA ILE A 55 -12.72 -7.01 -1.45
C ILE A 55 -12.85 -7.74 -0.11
N SER A 56 -12.84 -9.07 -0.14
CA SER A 56 -12.87 -9.90 1.06
C SER A 56 -11.47 -10.03 1.67
N GLU A 57 -11.39 -10.29 2.97
CA GLU A 57 -10.10 -10.54 3.64
C GLU A 57 -9.34 -11.71 3.00
N GLU A 58 -10.05 -12.79 2.64
CA GLU A 58 -9.45 -13.95 1.96
C GLU A 58 -8.79 -13.56 0.62
N GLN A 59 -9.44 -12.68 -0.16
CA GLN A 59 -8.87 -12.20 -1.42
C GLN A 59 -7.67 -11.29 -1.17
N ILE A 60 -7.72 -10.41 -0.16
CA ILE A 60 -6.58 -9.57 0.23
C ILE A 60 -5.38 -10.45 0.58
N PHE A 61 -5.56 -11.52 1.38
CA PHE A 61 -4.47 -12.44 1.73
C PHE A 61 -3.92 -13.15 0.50
N HIS A 62 -4.78 -13.65 -0.39
CA HIS A 62 -4.36 -14.27 -1.64
C HIS A 62 -3.53 -13.31 -2.52
N ASP A 63 -3.96 -12.05 -2.63
CA ASP A 63 -3.25 -11.04 -3.40
C ASP A 63 -1.91 -10.66 -2.76
N ILE A 64 -1.84 -10.58 -1.42
CA ILE A 64 -0.58 -10.39 -0.69
C ILE A 64 0.39 -11.54 -0.98
N PHE A 65 -0.07 -12.80 -0.90
CA PHE A 65 0.80 -13.96 -1.15
C PHE A 65 1.32 -13.97 -2.59
N ASN A 66 0.45 -13.73 -3.57
CA ASN A 66 0.86 -13.65 -4.97
C ASN A 66 1.86 -12.52 -5.21
N TYR A 67 1.67 -11.37 -4.57
CA TYR A 67 2.57 -10.23 -4.71
C TYR A 67 3.95 -10.52 -4.11
N ILE A 68 3.99 -11.17 -2.95
CA ILE A 68 5.25 -11.61 -2.33
C ILE A 68 5.97 -12.64 -3.21
N ASP A 69 5.25 -13.66 -3.70
CA ASP A 69 5.82 -14.72 -4.53
C ASP A 69 6.37 -14.15 -5.84
N PHE A 70 5.64 -13.22 -6.46
CA PHE A 70 6.09 -12.49 -7.63
C PHE A 70 7.40 -11.71 -7.37
N LEU A 71 7.46 -10.91 -6.29
CA LEU A 71 8.65 -10.15 -5.94
C LEU A 71 9.85 -11.06 -5.61
N PHE A 72 9.60 -12.15 -4.90
CA PHE A 72 10.63 -13.12 -4.56
C PHE A 72 11.17 -13.83 -5.80
N GLY A 73 10.28 -14.23 -6.72
CA GLY A 73 10.62 -14.88 -7.99
C GLY A 73 11.42 -13.99 -8.93
N ILE A 74 11.19 -12.68 -8.89
CA ILE A 74 11.95 -11.67 -9.64
C ILE A 74 13.35 -11.46 -9.04
N ILE A 75 13.44 -11.19 -7.74
CA ILE A 75 14.70 -10.75 -7.12
C ILE A 75 15.63 -11.91 -6.75
N LYS A 76 15.09 -13.10 -6.42
CA LYS A 76 15.82 -14.34 -6.09
C LYS A 76 16.94 -14.12 -5.06
N PRO A 77 16.63 -13.65 -3.82
CA PRO A 77 17.65 -13.36 -2.81
C PRO A 77 18.41 -14.63 -2.38
N LYS A 78 19.75 -14.55 -2.28
CA LYS A 78 20.61 -15.70 -1.99
C LYS A 78 20.77 -16.06 -0.51
N LYS A 79 20.62 -15.08 0.39
CA LYS A 79 20.94 -15.23 1.82
C LYS A 79 19.77 -14.88 2.71
N VAL A 80 19.25 -13.66 2.60
CA VAL A 80 18.23 -13.15 3.52
C VAL A 80 16.99 -12.71 2.76
N PHE A 81 15.85 -13.20 3.23
CA PHE A 81 14.55 -12.67 2.86
C PHE A 81 13.85 -12.19 4.13
N PHE A 82 13.75 -10.87 4.29
CA PHE A 82 13.23 -10.24 5.50
C PHE A 82 11.96 -9.45 5.19
N MET A 83 10.90 -9.74 5.93
CA MET A 83 9.61 -9.06 5.80
C MET A 83 9.29 -8.37 7.12
N ALA A 84 9.03 -7.06 7.08
CA ALA A 84 8.68 -6.28 8.27
C ALA A 84 7.29 -5.69 8.15
N ILE A 85 6.55 -5.78 9.26
CA ILE A 85 5.28 -5.10 9.49
C ILE A 85 5.55 -4.02 10.55
N ASP A 86 4.95 -2.82 10.42
CA ASP A 86 5.16 -1.78 11.44
C ASP A 86 4.62 -2.24 12.80
N GLY A 87 5.50 -2.23 13.80
CA GLY A 87 5.13 -2.25 15.22
C GLY A 87 4.74 -0.86 15.74
N VAL A 88 4.67 -0.73 17.07
CA VAL A 88 4.30 0.54 17.72
C VAL A 88 5.29 1.64 17.34
N ALA A 89 4.78 2.73 16.76
CA ALA A 89 5.59 3.83 16.25
C ALA A 89 5.85 4.91 17.32
N PRO A 90 6.93 5.70 17.20
CA PRO A 90 7.16 6.87 18.06
C PRO A 90 6.05 7.93 17.95
N ARG A 91 5.83 8.70 19.02
CA ARG A 91 4.74 9.68 19.13
C ARG A 91 4.65 10.67 17.95
N ALA A 92 5.79 11.09 17.40
CA ALA A 92 5.81 11.97 16.23
C ALA A 92 5.18 11.31 14.99
N LYS A 93 5.55 10.05 14.69
CA LYS A 93 4.97 9.26 13.58
C LYS A 93 3.50 8.94 13.87
N MET A 94 3.13 8.66 15.13
CA MET A 94 1.73 8.46 15.52
C MET A 94 0.86 9.70 15.24
N ASN A 95 1.33 10.91 15.59
CA ASN A 95 0.58 12.14 15.31
C ASN A 95 0.39 12.35 13.80
N GLN A 96 1.42 12.06 13.01
CA GLN A 96 1.34 12.13 11.55
C GLN A 96 0.37 11.09 10.97
N GLN A 97 0.43 9.84 11.44
CA GLN A 97 -0.52 8.78 11.06
C GLN A 97 -1.96 9.17 11.44
N ARG A 98 -2.17 9.71 12.66
CA ARG A 98 -3.49 10.19 13.12
C ARG A 98 -4.05 11.29 12.21
N ALA A 99 -3.23 12.28 11.86
CA ALA A 99 -3.65 13.36 10.97
C ALA A 99 -4.02 12.82 9.58
N ARG A 100 -3.22 11.90 9.02
CA ARG A 100 -3.51 11.26 7.72
C ARG A 100 -4.83 10.48 7.75
N ARG A 101 -5.05 9.66 8.78
CA ARG A 101 -6.28 8.86 8.93
C ARG A 101 -7.52 9.72 9.06
N PHE A 102 -7.43 10.82 9.81
CA PHE A 102 -8.53 11.77 9.93
C PHE A 102 -8.89 12.39 8.58
N MET A 103 -7.89 12.79 7.78
CA MET A 103 -8.13 13.34 6.44
C MET A 103 -8.70 12.31 5.47
N SER A 104 -8.20 11.06 5.49
CA SER A 104 -8.72 9.97 4.64
C SER A 104 -10.19 9.68 4.97
N ALA A 105 -10.55 9.56 6.26
CA ALA A 105 -11.93 9.35 6.67
C ALA A 105 -12.87 10.49 6.22
N LYS A 106 -12.41 11.74 6.32
CA LYS A 106 -13.16 12.90 5.83
C LYS A 106 -13.33 12.86 4.31
N ASN A 107 -12.27 12.57 3.57
CA ASN A 107 -12.31 12.50 2.10
C ASN A 107 -13.24 11.37 1.62
N ALA A 108 -13.22 10.21 2.27
CA ALA A 108 -14.10 9.10 1.96
C ALA A 108 -15.59 9.47 2.16
N GLN A 109 -15.92 10.16 3.25
CA GLN A 109 -17.28 10.68 3.48
C GLN A 109 -17.72 11.68 2.39
N GLU A 110 -16.82 12.58 1.98
CA GLU A 110 -17.09 13.53 0.91
C GLU A 110 -17.27 12.83 -0.45
N ALA A 111 -16.47 11.80 -0.75
CA ALA A 111 -16.56 11.00 -1.96
C ALA A 111 -17.90 10.25 -2.03
N VAL A 112 -18.32 9.61 -0.94
CA VAL A 112 -19.63 8.93 -0.83
C VAL A 112 -20.78 9.92 -1.05
N SER A 113 -20.72 11.11 -0.44
CA SER A 113 -21.73 12.16 -0.62
C SER A 113 -21.81 12.62 -2.08
N LYS A 114 -20.67 12.83 -2.75
CA LYS A 114 -20.61 13.19 -4.17
C LYS A 114 -21.16 12.08 -5.07
N ALA A 115 -20.84 10.81 -4.79
CA ALA A 115 -21.33 9.66 -5.55
C ALA A 115 -22.86 9.53 -5.44
N ARG A 116 -23.43 9.69 -4.23
CA ARG A 116 -24.88 9.71 -4.01
C ARG A 116 -25.57 10.84 -4.78
N LYS A 117 -24.99 12.06 -4.77
CA LYS A 117 -25.51 13.19 -5.56
C LYS A 117 -25.50 12.94 -7.07
N LYS A 118 -24.53 12.17 -7.56
CA LYS A 118 -24.42 11.74 -8.96
C LYS A 118 -25.31 10.55 -9.31
N GLY A 119 -26.06 9.98 -8.35
CA GLY A 119 -26.91 8.81 -8.57
C GLY A 119 -26.14 7.50 -8.73
N ILE A 120 -24.85 7.46 -8.37
CA ILE A 120 -24.05 6.23 -8.41
C ILE A 120 -24.55 5.30 -7.29
N LYS A 121 -24.89 4.06 -7.65
CA LYS A 121 -25.26 3.02 -6.68
C LYS A 121 -24.01 2.60 -5.91
N ILE A 122 -24.05 2.77 -4.60
CA ILE A 122 -22.99 2.32 -3.70
C ILE A 122 -23.43 0.97 -3.13
N PRO A 123 -22.56 -0.05 -3.11
CA PRO A 123 -22.88 -1.32 -2.46
C PRO A 123 -23.22 -1.13 -0.98
N ASP A 124 -24.21 -1.87 -0.48
CA ASP A 124 -24.62 -1.83 0.93
C ASP A 124 -23.57 -2.46 1.87
N GLU A 125 -22.72 -3.34 1.34
CA GLU A 125 -21.57 -3.88 2.05
C GLU A 125 -20.57 -2.77 2.40
N LYS A 126 -19.91 -2.91 3.55
CA LYS A 126 -18.89 -1.94 3.97
C LYS A 126 -17.59 -2.17 3.19
N PRO A 127 -16.90 -1.10 2.75
CA PRO A 127 -15.53 -1.23 2.24
C PRO A 127 -14.61 -1.76 3.36
N PHE A 128 -13.52 -2.41 2.95
CA PHE A 128 -12.48 -2.82 3.88
C PHE A 128 -11.92 -1.59 4.62
N ASP A 129 -11.75 -1.66 5.94
CA ASP A 129 -11.24 -0.52 6.71
C ASP A 129 -9.72 -0.60 6.83
N SER A 130 -8.99 0.16 6.01
CA SER A 130 -7.52 0.20 6.05
C SER A 130 -6.93 0.66 7.40
N ASN A 131 -7.73 1.20 8.32
CA ASN A 131 -7.26 1.51 9.68
C ASN A 131 -6.90 0.25 10.50
N CYS A 132 -7.37 -0.94 10.08
CA CYS A 132 -7.01 -2.22 10.68
C CYS A 132 -5.52 -2.59 10.50
N ILE A 133 -4.80 -1.95 9.56
CA ILE A 133 -3.37 -2.18 9.27
C ILE A 133 -2.49 -1.45 10.31
N THR A 134 -2.91 -1.47 11.57
CA THR A 134 -2.19 -0.90 12.71
C THR A 134 -1.89 -2.01 13.70
N PRO A 135 -0.68 -2.06 14.28
CA PRO A 135 -0.39 -3.04 15.32
C PRO A 135 -1.39 -2.96 16.47
N GLY A 136 -1.94 -4.12 16.87
CA GLY A 136 -2.93 -4.27 17.94
C GLY A 136 -4.40 -4.38 17.50
N LEU A 137 -4.68 -4.51 16.19
CA LEU A 137 -6.01 -4.80 15.63
C LEU A 137 -6.03 -6.18 14.96
N HIS A 138 -7.22 -6.76 14.80
CA HIS A 138 -7.46 -8.18 14.54
C HIS A 138 -6.89 -8.77 13.24
N ILE A 139 -6.31 -7.96 12.35
CA ILE A 139 -5.83 -8.39 11.02
C ILE A 139 -4.35 -8.81 11.04
N ILE A 140 -3.60 -8.47 12.10
CA ILE A 140 -2.19 -8.84 12.27
C ILE A 140 -1.97 -9.45 13.66
#